data_AF-A0A3D9D034-F1
#
_entry.id   AF-A0A3D9D034-F1
#
_cell.length_a   1.000
_cell.length_b   1.000
_cell.length_c   1.000
_cell.angle_alpha   90.00
_cell.angle_beta   90.00
_cell.angle_gamma   90.00
#
_symmetry.space_group_name_H-M   'P 1'
#
loop_
_entity.id
_entity.type
_entity.pdbx_description
1 polymer ?
#
loop_
_entity_poly.entity_id
_entity_poly.type
_entity_poly.pdbx_seq_one_letter_code
_entity_poly.pdbx_strand_id
1 'polypeptide(L)' 'MPTSKERLKSKIIEVMDECGLEDNSPEDSKIKFAEAIAEAVIFEIKNMTITATAPNGAVTIIKIE' A
#
# COMPACT_ATOMS: atom_id res chain seq x y z
N MET A 1 4.09 6.37 15.10
CA MET A 1 3.63 5.35 14.13
C MET A 1 4.48 5.50 12.89
N PRO A 2 4.99 4.43 12.28
CA PRO A 2 5.67 4.55 11.00
C PRO A 2 4.73 5.28 10.06
N THR A 3 5.23 6.31 9.40
CA THR A 3 4.44 7.02 8.38
C THR A 3 4.00 6.00 7.33
N SER A 4 2.82 6.18 6.70
CA SER A 4 2.37 5.29 5.61
C SER A 4 3.45 5.09 4.54
N LYS A 5 4.34 6.07 4.37
CA LYS A 5 5.53 6.00 3.52
C LYS A 5 6.56 4.95 3.96
N GLU A 6 6.90 4.86 5.24
CA GLU A 6 7.88 3.89 5.74
C GLU A 6 7.34 2.46 5.66
N ARG A 7 6.07 2.26 6.01
CA ARG A 7 5.38 0.97 5.85
C ARG A 7 5.31 0.53 4.40
N LEU A 8 4.91 1.44 3.50
CA LEU A 8 4.86 1.14 2.06
C LEU A 8 6.25 0.82 1.50
N LYS A 9 7.29 1.58 1.92
CA LYS A 9 8.67 1.31 1.52
C LYS A 9 9.13 -0.08 1.97
N SER A 10 8.90 -0.46 3.23
CA SER A 10 9.27 -1.80 3.72
C SER A 10 8.59 -2.90 2.91
N LYS A 11 7.30 -2.73 2.60
CA LYS A 11 6.53 -3.71 1.83
C LYS A 11 7.01 -3.84 0.39
N ILE A 12 7.41 -2.72 -0.24
CA ILE A 12 8.03 -2.74 -1.57
C ILE A 12 9.35 -3.53 -1.54
N ILE A 13 10.21 -3.29 -0.54
CA ILE A 13 11.51 -3.99 -0.43
C ILE A 13 11.30 -5.49 -0.26
N GLU A 14 10.37 -5.90 0.61
CA GLU A 14 10.07 -7.31 0.88
C GLU A 14 9.67 -8.07 -0.40
N VAL A 15 8.80 -7.46 -1.22
CA VAL A 15 8.37 -8.03 -2.50
C VAL A 15 9.52 -8.04 -3.52
N MET A 16 10.39 -7.02 -3.53
CA MET A 16 11.58 -7.02 -4.41
C MET A 16 12.56 -8.12 -4.03
N ASP A 17 12.77 -8.37 -2.74
CA ASP A 17 13.64 -9.44 -2.24
C ASP A 17 13.06 -10.81 -2.62
N GLU A 18 11.75 -11.02 -2.48
CA GLU A 18 11.07 -12.25 -2.95
C GLU A 18 11.23 -12.47 -4.46
N CYS A 19 11.04 -11.42 -5.27
CA CYS A 19 11.23 -11.49 -6.72
C CYS A 19 12.70 -11.76 -7.09
N GLY A 20 13.66 -11.24 -6.32
CA GLY A 20 15.09 -11.47 -6.52
C GLY A 20 15.54 -12.90 -6.22
N LEU A 21 14.73 -13.65 -5.46
CA LEU A 21 14.95 -15.08 -5.17
C LEU A 21 14.30 -16.00 -6.22
N GLU A 22 13.49 -15.47 -7.14
CA GLU A 22 12.86 -16.27 -8.20
C GLU A 22 13.87 -16.60 -9.31
N ASP A 23 14.31 -17.85 -9.32
CA ASP A 23 15.43 -18.32 -10.15
C ASP A 23 15.11 -18.42 -11.66
N ASN A 24 13.82 -18.34 -12.08
CA ASN A 24 13.45 -18.83 -13.43
C ASN A 24 12.34 -18.13 -14.23
N SER A 25 11.79 -16.97 -13.83
CA SER A 25 10.86 -16.24 -14.73
C SER A 25 10.73 -14.75 -14.39
N PRO A 26 11.59 -13.89 -14.97
CA PRO A 26 11.54 -12.44 -14.75
C PRO A 26 10.18 -11.81 -15.10
N GLU A 27 9.42 -12.40 -16.03
CA GLU A 27 8.07 -11.95 -16.37
C GLU A 27 7.06 -12.25 -15.27
N ASP A 28 7.13 -13.42 -14.63
CA ASP A 28 6.24 -13.76 -13.51
C ASP A 28 6.57 -12.91 -12.27
N SER A 29 7.86 -12.68 -12.01
CA SER A 29 8.31 -11.79 -10.94
C SER A 29 7.79 -10.36 -11.15
N LYS A 30 7.77 -9.87 -12.40
CA LYS A 30 7.23 -8.54 -12.74
C LYS A 30 5.74 -8.44 -12.43
N ILE A 31 4.96 -9.47 -12.75
CA ILE A 31 3.51 -9.50 -12.48
C ILE A 31 3.25 -9.56 -10.97
N LYS A 32 3.93 -10.46 -10.24
CA LYS A 32 3.82 -10.60 -8.78
C LYS A 32 4.21 -9.31 -8.06
N PHE A 33 5.28 -8.66 -8.52
CA PHE A 33 5.71 -7.37 -7.99
C PHE A 33 4.65 -6.29 -8.17
N ALA A 34 4.08 -6.19 -9.38
CA ALA A 34 3.05 -5.21 -9.68
C ALA A 34 1.77 -5.44 -8.86
N GLU A 35 1.35 -6.68 -8.69
CA GLU A 35 0.17 -7.07 -7.92
C GLU A 35 0.35 -6.76 -6.42
N ALA A 36 1.48 -7.15 -5.83
CA ALA A 36 1.76 -6.90 -4.42
C ALA A 36 1.89 -5.39 -4.09
N ILE A 37 2.45 -4.60 -5.01
CA ILE A 37 2.45 -3.13 -4.87
C ILE A 37 1.03 -2.57 -4.94
N ALA A 38 0.21 -3.01 -5.89
CA ALA A 38 -1.16 -2.53 -6.04
C ALA A 38 -1.99 -2.83 -4.77
N GLU A 39 -1.85 -4.04 -4.21
CA GLU A 39 -2.50 -4.40 -2.95
C GLU A 39 -2.02 -3.55 -1.77
N ALA A 40 -0.71 -3.35 -1.65
CA ALA A 40 -0.13 -2.53 -0.58
C ALA A 40 -0.61 -1.08 -0.64
N VAL A 41 -0.68 -0.50 -1.85
CA VAL A 41 -1.20 0.86 -2.07
C VAL A 41 -2.69 0.94 -1.74
N ILE A 42 -3.52 -0.01 -2.20
CA ILE A 42 -4.95 -0.05 -1.88
C ILE A 42 -5.16 -0.20 -0.36
N PHE A 43 -4.35 -1.02 0.30
CA PHE A 43 -4.42 -1.19 1.75
C PHE A 43 -4.14 0.13 2.47
N GLU A 44 -3.11 0.89 2.08
CA GLU A 44 -2.84 2.20 2.66
C GLU A 44 -3.96 3.21 2.38
N ILE A 45 -4.52 3.21 1.16
CA ILE A 45 -5.65 4.10 0.80
C ILE A 45 -6.90 3.77 1.63
N LYS A 46 -7.24 2.48 1.78
CA LYS A 46 -8.40 2.04 2.57
C LYS A 46 -8.26 2.34 4.06
N ASN A 47 -7.03 2.31 4.57
CA ASN A 47 -6.73 2.64 5.97
C ASN A 47 -6.46 4.14 6.19
N MET A 48 -6.54 4.96 5.14
CA MET A 48 -6.37 6.39 5.26
C MET A 48 -7.59 6.99 5.98
N THR A 49 -7.36 7.55 7.16
CA THR A 49 -8.40 8.32 7.87
C THR A 49 -8.42 9.74 7.27
N ILE A 50 -9.54 10.14 6.68
CA ILE A 50 -9.72 11.50 6.18
C ILE A 50 -10.52 12.29 7.20
N THR A 51 -9.93 13.32 7.78
CA THR A 51 -10.65 14.28 8.62
C THR A 51 -11.06 15.47 7.75
N ALA A 52 -12.36 15.64 7.54
CA ALA A 52 -12.92 16.79 6.83
C ALA A 52 -13.59 17.72 7.83
N THR A 53 -13.49 19.03 7.63
CA THR A 53 -14.28 19.99 8.42
C THR A 53 -15.46 20.43 7.58
N ALA A 54 -16.67 20.02 7.96
CA ALA A 54 -17.90 20.49 7.33
C ALA A 54 -18.34 21.81 7.99
N PRO A 55 -19.24 22.60 7.38
CA PRO A 55 -19.80 23.80 7.99
C PRO A 55 -20.46 23.56 9.36
N ASN A 56 -20.75 22.30 9.67
CA ASN A 56 -21.49 21.82 10.83
C ASN A 56 -20.57 21.24 11.93
N GLY A 57 -19.25 21.26 11.72
CA GLY A 57 -18.25 20.65 12.62
C GLY A 57 -17.31 19.66 11.94
N ALA A 58 -16.37 19.10 12.70
CA ALA A 58 -15.43 18.11 12.19
C ALA A 58 -16.14 16.78 11.88
N VAL A 59 -15.97 16.29 10.65
CA VAL A 59 -16.43 15.00 10.17
C VAL A 59 -15.22 14.10 9.97
N THR A 60 -15.19 12.98 10.67
CA THR A 60 -14.13 11.98 10.47
C THR A 60 -14.65 10.91 9.52
N ILE A 61 -14.02 10.77 8.36
CA ILE A 61 -14.28 9.70 7.40
C ILE A 61 -13.33 8.56 7.76
N ILE A 62 -13.92 7.48 8.28
CA ILE A 62 -13.20 6.35 8.87
C ILE A 62 -12.96 5.24 7.82
N LYS A 63 -13.66 5.27 6.68
CA LYS A 63 -13.55 4.25 5.62
C LYS A 63 -14.00 4.78 4.27
N ILE A 64 -13.25 4.45 3.21
CA ILE A 64 -13.68 4.58 1.81
C ILE A 64 -13.99 3.15 1.33
N GLU A 65 -15.26 2.87 1.01
CA GLU A 65 -15.73 1.56 0.49
C GLU A 65 -15.76 1.54 -1.03
#